data_AF-A0A068SYY7-F1
#
_entry.id   AF-A0A068SYY7-F1
#
_cell.length_a   1.000
_cell.length_b   1.000
_cell.length_c   1.000
_cell.angle_alpha   90.00
_cell.angle_beta   90.00
_cell.angle_gamma   90.00
#
_symmetry.space_group_name_H-M   'P 1'
#
loop_
_entity.id
_entity.type
_entity.pdbx_description
1 polymer ?
#
loop_
_entity_poly.entity_id
_entity_poly.type
_entity_poly.pdbx_seq_one_letter_code
_entity_poly.pdbx_strand_id
1 'polypeptide(L)'
;MAGGDLDMPESPRRKADFLAALDSGAVPVGVANLSCRRMLEMIERCNASASQPLPVYTAKEHHAEARAMAAASMVLVRNDGLLPIRPDMKNILVVGRDAGTPVIQGSGCATTIPTMVDQPLEQLEQALGANHVLTFGEEADTETLALAAKADLVLVYTSTEGAYDGEGSDRTTLALGPGQDAMIAALAMASEKVAVVIACPDAVEMPWVDAVKAVLVTFYSGQAMGGAVADVLTGRVNPSGKLSVTFPKRLADVPGFLHYPGENGRHIYGEGIHVGYRAYDLREIEPLFAFGHGLSYTSFAYSDLTVSSAQIGLHDAITVAFTVTNTGDRTGAEVAQLYLQAPGKRLKRSPQELKGFAKPVLAPGESRRVEIIIKGSDLAIWDPALGRWVLEGVEARVVVGASSRDPKLVADLTIKPSVLPFRRLAYDTQPAYVLPNAIACEHICAYLTSRCNISKEDAMRMLNHCSNSFFGIFTSLERRLRVSIPEAKVAGLISEINAAMDEAESEL
;
A
#
# COMPACT_ATOMS: atom_id res chain seq x y z
N MET A 1 24.99 21.24 3.66
CA MET A 1 25.67 20.09 4.32
C MET A 1 24.81 18.82 4.33
N ALA A 2 23.54 18.89 4.77
CA ALA A 2 22.63 17.74 4.80
C ALA A 2 21.95 17.38 3.45
N GLY A 3 22.26 18.11 2.36
CA GLY A 3 21.74 17.84 1.02
C GLY A 3 20.46 18.59 0.61
N GLY A 4 19.95 19.53 1.42
CA GLY A 4 18.86 20.43 1.00
C GLY A 4 19.36 21.50 0.03
N ASP A 5 18.79 21.54 -1.18
CA ASP A 5 19.27 22.39 -2.29
C ASP A 5 18.48 23.72 -2.43
N LEU A 6 17.24 23.80 -1.91
CA LEU A 6 16.38 24.98 -2.01
C LEU A 6 15.52 25.13 -0.73
N ASP A 7 15.48 26.35 -0.17
CA ASP A 7 14.62 26.72 0.96
C ASP A 7 13.30 27.30 0.46
N MET A 8 12.16 26.77 0.91
CA MET A 8 10.83 27.15 0.42
C MET A 8 9.81 27.25 1.58
N PRO A 9 9.02 28.35 1.66
CA PRO A 9 9.22 29.61 0.93
C PRO A 9 10.49 30.33 1.41
N GLU A 10 11.01 31.23 0.58
CA GLU A 10 12.21 32.02 0.93
C GLU A 10 12.02 32.75 2.28
N SER A 11 12.99 32.60 3.17
CA SER A 11 13.05 33.36 4.43
C SER A 11 14.24 34.32 4.43
N PRO A 12 14.02 35.64 4.54
CA PRO A 12 15.11 36.62 4.58
C PRO A 12 16.13 36.35 5.68
N ARG A 13 15.66 35.89 6.85
CA ARG A 13 16.53 35.53 7.97
C ARG A 13 17.39 34.31 7.65
N ARG A 14 16.78 33.20 7.20
CA ARG A 14 17.53 31.97 6.89
C ARG A 14 18.53 32.20 5.75
N LYS A 15 18.18 33.04 4.78
CA LYS A 15 19.10 33.48 3.72
C LYS A 15 20.28 34.27 4.28
N ALA A 16 20.05 35.24 5.16
CA ALA A 16 21.13 35.99 5.80
C ALA A 16 22.04 35.09 6.64
N ASP A 17 21.45 34.18 7.42
CA ASP A 17 22.19 33.19 8.21
C ASP A 17 23.05 32.27 7.32
N PHE A 18 22.52 31.83 6.18
CA PHE A 18 23.26 31.03 5.21
C PHE A 18 24.43 31.79 4.58
N LEU A 19 24.23 33.06 4.19
CA LEU A 19 25.30 33.90 3.64
C LEU A 19 26.41 34.15 4.67
N ALA A 20 26.05 34.48 5.91
CA ALA A 20 27.03 34.64 6.98
C ALA A 20 27.80 33.32 7.26
N ALA A 21 27.12 32.17 7.15
CA ALA A 21 27.77 30.87 7.27
C ALA A 21 28.73 30.56 6.11
N LEU A 22 28.46 31.06 4.90
CA LEU A 22 29.40 30.99 3.77
C LEU A 22 30.61 31.90 4.00
N ASP A 23 30.37 33.16 4.40
CA ASP A 23 31.43 34.15 4.62
C ASP A 23 32.40 33.73 5.72
N SER A 24 31.88 33.13 6.79
CA SER A 24 32.68 32.59 7.90
C SER A 24 33.36 31.24 7.59
N GLY A 25 33.01 30.60 6.47
CA GLY A 25 33.49 29.27 6.10
C GLY A 25 32.82 28.11 6.87
N ALA A 26 31.83 28.38 7.71
CA ALA A 26 31.04 27.35 8.39
C ALA A 26 30.27 26.45 7.40
N VAL A 27 29.88 27.01 6.24
CA VAL A 27 29.46 26.25 5.07
C VAL A 27 30.57 26.34 4.01
N PRO A 28 31.18 25.22 3.59
CA PRO A 28 32.15 25.25 2.51
C PRO A 28 31.50 25.69 1.19
N VAL A 29 32.11 26.64 0.48
CA VAL A 29 31.62 27.17 -0.80
C VAL A 29 31.36 26.06 -1.82
N GLY A 30 32.18 25.00 -1.83
CA GLY A 30 31.99 23.85 -2.70
C GLY A 30 30.64 23.15 -2.52
N VAL A 31 30.08 23.15 -1.31
CA VAL A 31 28.75 22.58 -1.02
C VAL A 31 27.65 23.45 -1.57
N ALA A 32 27.76 24.78 -1.42
CA ALA A 32 26.82 25.72 -2.04
C ALA A 32 26.87 25.64 -3.57
N ASN A 33 28.06 25.57 -4.16
CA ASN A 33 28.24 25.42 -5.60
C ASN A 33 27.60 24.13 -6.14
N LEU A 34 27.62 23.04 -5.36
CA LEU A 34 26.96 21.79 -5.75
C LEU A 34 25.43 21.96 -5.80
N SER A 35 24.83 22.58 -4.78
CA SER A 35 23.38 22.87 -4.77
C SER A 35 23.00 23.84 -5.90
N CYS A 36 23.77 24.91 -6.11
CA CYS A 36 23.57 25.82 -7.25
C CYS A 36 23.63 25.10 -8.59
N ARG A 37 24.60 24.20 -8.79
CA ARG A 37 24.71 23.41 -10.02
C ARG A 37 23.47 22.54 -10.25
N ARG A 38 22.98 21.83 -9.22
CA ARG A 38 21.75 21.01 -9.31
C ARG A 38 20.53 21.85 -9.66
N MET A 39 20.40 23.04 -9.06
CA MET A 39 19.31 23.97 -9.38
C MET A 39 19.41 24.51 -10.81
N LEU A 40 20.62 24.83 -11.28
CA LEU A 40 20.83 25.24 -12.67
C LEU A 40 20.54 24.11 -13.66
N GLU A 41 20.97 22.88 -13.38
CA GLU A 41 20.63 21.71 -14.20
C GLU A 41 19.12 21.47 -14.27
N MET A 42 18.40 21.66 -13.16
CA MET A 42 16.94 21.61 -13.13
C MET A 42 16.33 22.70 -14.02
N ILE A 43 16.80 23.95 -13.90
CA ILE A 43 16.35 25.09 -14.71
C ILE A 43 16.60 24.84 -16.19
N GLU A 44 17.78 24.34 -16.56
CA GLU A 44 18.12 23.98 -17.95
C GLU A 44 17.18 22.91 -18.50
N ARG A 45 16.88 21.86 -17.73
CA ARG A 45 15.92 20.81 -18.14
C ARG A 45 14.52 21.36 -18.35
N CYS A 46 14.03 22.22 -17.45
CA CYS A 46 12.74 22.88 -17.59
C CYS A 46 12.70 23.79 -18.83
N ASN A 47 13.76 24.58 -19.05
CA ASN A 47 13.85 25.51 -20.17
C ASN A 47 14.02 24.82 -21.53
N ALA A 48 14.70 23.67 -21.59
CA ALA A 48 14.85 22.91 -22.82
C ALA A 48 13.48 22.54 -23.43
N SER A 49 12.49 22.23 -22.58
CA SER A 49 11.12 21.92 -23.00
C SER A 49 10.25 23.16 -23.22
N ALA A 50 10.57 24.29 -22.57
CA ALA A 50 9.80 25.54 -22.66
C ALA A 50 9.86 26.22 -24.05
N SER A 51 10.78 25.80 -24.92
CA SER A 51 10.89 26.30 -26.29
C SER A 51 9.81 25.74 -27.24
N GLN A 52 9.06 24.72 -26.82
CA GLN A 52 7.96 24.17 -27.61
C GLN A 52 6.65 24.93 -27.32
N PRO A 53 5.83 25.20 -28.34
CA PRO A 53 4.50 25.75 -28.12
C PRO A 53 3.70 24.83 -27.21
N LEU A 54 3.07 25.40 -26.17
CA LEU A 54 2.22 24.64 -25.27
C LEU A 54 1.03 24.03 -26.04
N PRO A 55 0.64 22.77 -25.76
CA PRO A 55 -0.59 22.22 -26.30
C PRO A 55 -1.78 23.12 -25.93
N VAL A 56 -2.62 23.43 -26.92
CA VAL A 56 -3.87 24.17 -26.67
C VAL A 56 -4.93 23.15 -26.29
N TYR A 57 -5.45 23.27 -25.08
CA TYR A 57 -6.56 22.47 -24.56
C TYR A 57 -7.71 23.38 -24.12
N THR A 58 -8.93 22.89 -24.24
CA THR A 58 -10.11 23.56 -23.71
C THR A 58 -10.45 23.04 -22.31
N ALA A 59 -11.11 23.87 -21.52
CA ALA A 59 -11.67 23.46 -20.23
C ALA A 59 -12.56 22.22 -20.35
N LYS A 60 -13.30 22.10 -21.47
CA LYS A 60 -14.21 20.99 -21.74
C LYS A 60 -13.48 19.67 -21.99
N GLU A 61 -12.40 19.69 -22.77
CA GLU A 61 -11.59 18.49 -23.03
C GLU A 61 -10.95 17.98 -21.73
N HIS A 62 -10.38 18.87 -20.92
CA HIS A 62 -9.81 18.51 -19.61
C HIS A 62 -10.87 17.97 -18.64
N HIS A 63 -12.08 18.51 -18.68
CA HIS A 63 -13.16 18.01 -17.84
C HIS A 63 -13.68 16.64 -18.28
N ALA A 64 -13.74 16.39 -19.59
CA ALA A 64 -14.06 15.06 -20.10
C ALA A 64 -13.01 14.02 -19.70
N GLU A 65 -11.72 14.37 -19.74
CA GLU A 65 -10.64 13.50 -19.26
C GLU A 65 -10.75 13.27 -17.74
N ALA A 66 -11.01 14.33 -16.97
CA ALA A 66 -11.25 14.21 -15.53
C ALA A 66 -12.42 13.28 -15.20
N ARG A 67 -13.51 13.33 -15.99
CA ARG A 67 -14.67 12.44 -15.85
C ARG A 67 -14.30 10.98 -16.12
N ALA A 68 -13.52 10.73 -17.17
CA ALA A 68 -13.05 9.39 -17.51
C ALA A 68 -12.12 8.81 -16.42
N MET A 69 -11.17 9.60 -15.92
CA MET A 69 -10.27 9.22 -14.83
C MET A 69 -11.05 8.95 -13.53
N ALA A 70 -12.00 9.82 -13.17
CA ALA A 70 -12.87 9.64 -12.01
C ALA A 70 -13.65 8.32 -12.10
N ALA A 71 -14.35 8.08 -13.21
CA ALA A 71 -15.16 6.86 -13.38
C ALA A 71 -14.31 5.57 -13.33
N ALA A 72 -13.08 5.61 -13.87
CA ALA A 72 -12.15 4.49 -13.84
C ALA A 72 -11.50 4.24 -12.46
N SER A 73 -11.59 5.21 -11.54
CA SER A 73 -11.00 5.18 -10.19
C SER A 73 -12.02 4.83 -9.11
N MET A 74 -13.32 5.01 -9.37
CA MET A 74 -14.39 4.66 -8.43
C MET A 74 -14.40 3.16 -8.13
N VAL A 75 -14.65 2.84 -6.86
CA VAL A 75 -14.61 1.47 -6.35
C VAL A 75 -16.00 1.06 -5.89
N LEU A 76 -16.60 0.12 -6.61
CA LEU A 76 -17.83 -0.54 -6.16
C LEU A 76 -17.46 -1.59 -5.12
N VAL A 77 -17.63 -1.30 -3.84
CA VAL A 77 -17.17 -2.20 -2.76
C VAL A 77 -18.24 -3.22 -2.36
N ARG A 78 -19.52 -2.92 -2.59
CA ARG A 78 -20.67 -3.82 -2.38
C ARG A 78 -21.67 -3.65 -3.50
N ASN A 79 -22.25 -4.75 -3.99
CA ASN A 79 -23.39 -4.73 -4.92
C ASN A 79 -24.10 -6.10 -4.98
N ASP A 80 -25.27 -6.21 -4.37
CA ASP A 80 -26.12 -7.41 -4.36
C ASP A 80 -27.08 -7.43 -5.57
N GLY A 81 -26.62 -6.94 -6.73
CA GLY A 81 -27.40 -6.83 -7.97
C GLY A 81 -28.35 -5.62 -8.05
N LEU A 82 -28.22 -4.65 -7.13
CA LEU A 82 -29.01 -3.42 -7.17
C LEU A 82 -28.54 -2.47 -8.27
N LEU A 83 -27.23 -2.32 -8.46
CA LEU A 83 -26.63 -1.50 -9.51
C LEU A 83 -26.16 -2.36 -10.70
N PRO A 84 -26.16 -1.83 -11.94
CA PRO A 84 -26.52 -0.46 -12.32
C PRO A 84 -28.03 -0.20 -12.30
N ILE A 85 -28.43 1.08 -12.35
CA ILE A 85 -29.82 1.52 -12.45
C ILE A 85 -30.45 0.92 -13.71
N ARG A 86 -31.53 0.17 -13.53
CA ARG A 86 -32.20 -0.55 -14.61
C ARG A 86 -33.40 0.24 -15.14
N PRO A 87 -33.81 0.04 -16.42
CA PRO A 87 -34.95 0.74 -17.01
C PRO A 87 -36.30 0.53 -16.31
N ASP A 88 -36.46 -0.56 -15.54
CA ASP A 88 -37.67 -0.88 -14.76
C ASP A 88 -37.76 -0.08 -13.46
N MET A 89 -36.67 0.52 -12.97
CA MET A 89 -36.66 1.36 -11.77
C MET A 89 -37.19 2.75 -12.09
N LYS A 90 -38.50 2.96 -11.99
CA LYS A 90 -39.13 4.21 -12.42
C LYS A 90 -39.01 5.34 -11.42
N ASN A 91 -39.10 5.03 -10.12
CA ASN A 91 -39.10 6.02 -9.06
C ASN A 91 -37.79 5.92 -8.27
N ILE A 92 -36.94 6.94 -8.40
CA ILE A 92 -35.64 6.98 -7.72
C ILE A 92 -35.69 8.11 -6.70
N LEU A 93 -35.49 7.77 -5.43
CA LEU A 93 -35.31 8.75 -4.37
C LEU A 93 -33.82 9.01 -4.20
N VAL A 94 -33.39 10.24 -4.41
CA VAL A 94 -32.03 10.71 -4.12
C VAL A 94 -32.06 11.41 -2.76
N VAL A 95 -31.19 10.98 -1.83
CA VAL A 95 -31.11 11.52 -0.47
C VAL A 95 -29.69 11.99 -0.17
N GLY A 96 -29.57 13.10 0.57
CA GLY A 96 -28.30 13.62 1.07
C GLY A 96 -27.86 14.89 0.35
N ARG A 97 -27.47 15.91 1.12
CA ARG A 97 -27.00 17.22 0.62
C ARG A 97 -25.89 17.10 -0.42
N ASP A 98 -25.03 16.10 -0.31
CA ASP A 98 -23.88 15.91 -1.19
C ASP A 98 -24.26 15.60 -2.64
N ALA A 99 -25.52 15.22 -2.90
CA ALA A 99 -26.05 15.10 -4.26
C ALA A 99 -26.19 16.48 -4.96
N GLY A 100 -26.45 17.53 -4.17
CA GLY A 100 -26.56 18.93 -4.65
C GLY A 100 -25.29 19.75 -4.42
N THR A 101 -24.49 19.45 -3.40
CA THR A 101 -23.22 20.14 -3.13
C THR A 101 -22.10 19.11 -3.03
N PRO A 102 -21.50 18.68 -4.16
CA PRO A 102 -20.56 17.57 -4.14
C PRO A 102 -19.25 17.91 -3.42
N VAL A 103 -18.76 16.96 -2.62
CA VAL A 103 -17.40 17.00 -2.07
C VAL A 103 -16.44 16.36 -3.09
N ILE A 104 -15.63 17.19 -3.73
CA ILE A 104 -14.79 16.78 -4.87
C ILE A 104 -13.29 16.70 -4.56
N GLN A 105 -12.84 17.29 -3.46
CA GLN A 105 -11.43 17.43 -3.09
C GLN A 105 -11.29 17.61 -1.57
N GLY A 106 -10.09 17.34 -1.05
CA GLY A 106 -9.74 17.66 0.33
C GLY A 106 -9.42 19.15 0.51
N SER A 107 -8.91 19.50 1.69
CA SER A 107 -8.49 20.86 2.03
C SER A 107 -6.96 20.99 2.09
N GLY A 108 -6.44 22.22 2.19
CA GLY A 108 -5.00 22.51 2.24
C GLY A 108 -4.39 22.88 0.88
N CYS A 109 -3.07 22.76 0.75
CA CYS A 109 -2.30 23.16 -0.43
C CYS A 109 -2.64 22.38 -1.70
N ALA A 110 -3.28 21.21 -1.57
CA ALA A 110 -3.79 20.41 -2.68
C ALA A 110 -5.16 20.92 -3.21
N THR A 111 -5.81 21.86 -2.52
CA THR A 111 -7.10 22.42 -2.95
C THR A 111 -6.90 23.26 -4.21
N THR A 112 -7.75 23.02 -5.21
CA THR A 112 -7.74 23.77 -6.47
C THR A 112 -9.07 24.49 -6.68
N ILE A 113 -9.05 25.58 -7.45
CA ILE A 113 -10.29 26.20 -7.94
C ILE A 113 -10.68 25.41 -9.21
N PRO A 114 -11.78 24.62 -9.18
CA PRO A 114 -12.19 23.84 -10.34
C PRO A 114 -12.63 24.75 -11.47
N THR A 115 -12.40 24.32 -12.72
CA THR A 115 -12.87 25.11 -13.88
C THR A 115 -14.37 24.92 -14.10
N MET A 116 -14.89 23.73 -13.80
CA MET A 116 -16.31 23.37 -13.87
C MET A 116 -16.59 22.30 -12.82
N VAL A 117 -17.78 22.30 -12.21
CA VAL A 117 -18.18 21.26 -11.24
C VAL A 117 -19.46 20.59 -11.69
N ASP A 118 -19.40 19.28 -11.87
CA ASP A 118 -20.57 18.45 -12.16
C ASP A 118 -21.34 18.16 -10.87
N GLN A 119 -22.57 18.68 -10.75
CA GLN A 119 -23.46 18.38 -9.62
C GLN A 119 -24.08 16.97 -9.80
N PRO A 120 -23.96 16.04 -8.82
CA PRO A 120 -24.42 14.66 -8.99
C PRO A 120 -25.91 14.51 -9.34
N LEU A 121 -26.79 15.27 -8.69
CA LEU A 121 -28.24 15.20 -8.94
C LEU A 121 -28.56 15.59 -10.39
N GLU A 122 -28.09 16.76 -10.84
CA GLU A 122 -28.28 17.24 -12.23
C GLU A 122 -27.69 16.25 -13.25
N GLN A 123 -26.50 15.72 -13.00
CA GLN A 123 -25.86 14.77 -13.92
C GLN A 123 -26.62 13.45 -14.02
N LEU A 124 -27.19 12.99 -12.90
CA LEU A 124 -28.00 11.78 -12.87
C LEU A 124 -29.33 11.99 -13.60
N GLU A 125 -30.00 13.12 -13.38
CA GLU A 125 -31.21 13.52 -14.13
C GLU A 125 -30.95 13.56 -15.64
N GLN A 126 -29.85 14.18 -16.07
CA GLN A 126 -29.45 14.23 -17.48
C GLN A 126 -29.15 12.84 -18.05
N ALA A 127 -28.51 11.96 -17.28
CA ALA A 127 -28.13 10.64 -17.73
C ALA A 127 -29.33 9.68 -17.88
N LEU A 128 -30.32 9.79 -16.99
CA LEU A 128 -31.51 8.94 -16.97
C LEU A 128 -32.62 9.47 -17.91
N GLY A 129 -32.70 10.79 -18.09
CA GLY A 129 -33.73 11.44 -18.90
C GLY A 129 -35.15 11.21 -18.36
N ALA A 130 -36.15 11.46 -19.22
CA ALA A 130 -37.57 11.44 -18.82
C ALA A 130 -38.15 10.06 -18.47
N ASN A 131 -37.37 8.98 -18.58
CA ASN A 131 -37.83 7.61 -18.31
C ASN A 131 -37.83 7.26 -16.81
N HIS A 132 -37.23 8.11 -15.98
CA HIS A 132 -37.09 7.95 -14.54
C HIS A 132 -37.58 9.23 -13.86
N VAL A 133 -38.32 9.07 -12.77
CA VAL A 133 -38.75 10.17 -11.91
C VAL A 133 -37.81 10.22 -10.72
N LEU A 134 -37.07 11.33 -10.60
CA LEU A 134 -36.17 11.58 -9.49
C LEU A 134 -36.88 12.48 -8.48
N THR A 135 -36.84 12.09 -7.21
CA THR A 135 -37.24 12.94 -6.09
C THR A 135 -36.04 13.15 -5.20
N PHE A 136 -35.87 14.36 -4.68
CA PHE A 136 -34.72 14.73 -3.85
C PHE A 136 -35.16 15.08 -2.43
N GLY A 137 -34.43 14.57 -1.43
CA GLY A 137 -34.53 14.99 -0.03
C GLY A 137 -33.12 15.17 0.57
N GLU A 138 -32.90 16.19 1.39
CA GLU A 138 -31.58 16.37 2.01
C GLU A 138 -31.32 15.40 3.17
N GLU A 139 -32.37 15.02 3.91
CA GLU A 139 -32.29 14.30 5.18
C GLU A 139 -33.34 13.17 5.23
N ALA A 140 -33.20 12.21 6.15
CA ALA A 140 -34.18 11.15 6.37
C ALA A 140 -35.35 11.59 7.27
N ASP A 141 -36.09 12.62 6.87
CA ASP A 141 -37.30 13.07 7.56
C ASP A 141 -38.53 12.17 7.27
N THR A 142 -39.66 12.49 7.90
CA THR A 142 -40.88 11.67 7.80
C THR A 142 -41.37 11.53 6.35
N GLU A 143 -41.28 12.60 5.55
CA GLU A 143 -41.71 12.59 4.15
C GLU A 143 -40.74 11.77 3.29
N THR A 144 -39.44 11.98 3.47
CA THR A 144 -38.37 11.26 2.76
C THR A 144 -38.41 9.76 3.06
N LEU A 145 -38.65 9.36 4.31
CA LEU A 145 -38.82 7.95 4.70
C LEU A 145 -40.06 7.32 4.07
N ALA A 146 -41.17 8.06 3.98
CA ALA A 146 -42.39 7.58 3.32
C ALA A 146 -42.20 7.42 1.80
N LEU A 147 -41.39 8.27 1.17
CA LEU A 147 -40.96 8.13 -0.23
C LEU A 147 -40.02 6.94 -0.41
N ALA A 148 -39.05 6.76 0.50
CA ALA A 148 -38.07 5.68 0.45
C ALA A 148 -38.74 4.30 0.41
N ALA A 149 -39.80 4.10 1.21
CA ALA A 149 -40.57 2.87 1.26
C ALA A 149 -41.29 2.52 -0.06
N LYS A 150 -41.48 3.49 -0.96
CA LYS A 150 -42.17 3.31 -2.25
C LYS A 150 -41.23 3.37 -3.44
N ALA A 151 -39.99 3.79 -3.25
CA ALA A 151 -39.02 3.96 -4.32
C ALA A 151 -38.56 2.61 -4.89
N ASP A 152 -38.24 2.60 -6.18
CA ASP A 152 -37.58 1.47 -6.84
C ASP A 152 -36.09 1.42 -6.52
N LEU A 153 -35.52 2.56 -6.11
CA LEU A 153 -34.15 2.73 -5.68
C LEU A 153 -34.04 3.96 -4.76
N VAL A 154 -33.32 3.81 -3.66
CA VAL A 154 -32.91 4.92 -2.79
C VAL A 154 -31.40 5.11 -2.95
N LEU A 155 -30.99 6.24 -3.52
CA LEU A 155 -29.59 6.64 -3.71
C LEU A 155 -29.19 7.64 -2.64
N VAL A 156 -28.28 7.27 -1.76
CA VAL A 156 -27.83 8.14 -0.66
C VAL A 156 -26.44 8.66 -0.95
N TYR A 157 -26.28 9.97 -1.04
CA TYR A 157 -24.99 10.63 -1.21
C TYR A 157 -24.46 11.07 0.15
N THR A 158 -23.22 10.69 0.41
CA THR A 158 -22.54 10.90 1.70
C THR A 158 -21.09 11.27 1.50
N SER A 159 -20.50 11.85 2.54
CA SER A 159 -19.11 12.25 2.57
C SER A 159 -18.57 12.30 4.00
N THR A 160 -17.25 12.45 4.14
CA THR A 160 -16.62 12.76 5.42
C THR A 160 -16.65 14.28 5.69
N GLU A 161 -16.32 14.69 6.92
CA GLU A 161 -16.40 16.10 7.31
C GLU A 161 -15.28 16.95 6.68
N GLY A 162 -15.62 17.73 5.65
CA GLY A 162 -14.63 18.45 4.83
C GLY A 162 -13.69 19.43 5.56
N ALA A 163 -14.01 19.91 6.76
CA ALA A 163 -13.16 20.87 7.49
C ALA A 163 -11.97 20.22 8.22
N TYR A 164 -12.05 18.92 8.56
CA TYR A 164 -11.03 18.19 9.34
C TYR A 164 -10.22 17.17 8.52
N ASP A 165 -10.57 17.02 7.24
CA ASP A 165 -10.06 15.98 6.35
C ASP A 165 -8.88 16.44 5.45
N GLY A 166 -8.01 17.34 5.94
CA GLY A 166 -6.93 17.87 5.12
C GLY A 166 -5.73 18.45 5.86
N GLU A 167 -4.92 19.23 5.15
CA GLU A 167 -3.60 19.62 5.62
C GLU A 167 -3.61 20.29 7.00
N GLY A 168 -2.76 19.79 7.90
CA GLY A 168 -2.56 20.37 9.23
C GLY A 168 -3.35 19.70 10.34
N SER A 169 -4.24 18.75 10.02
CA SER A 169 -4.98 17.96 11.00
C SER A 169 -5.28 16.55 10.50
N ASP A 170 -5.22 15.58 11.40
CA ASP A 170 -5.68 14.22 11.12
C ASP A 170 -7.13 14.03 11.61
N ARG A 171 -7.85 13.10 10.98
CA ARG A 171 -9.21 12.72 11.42
C ARG A 171 -9.17 12.05 12.79
N THR A 172 -10.10 12.41 13.68
CA THR A 172 -10.25 11.80 15.00
C THR A 172 -11.21 10.60 15.01
N THR A 173 -11.91 10.37 13.90
CA THR A 173 -12.84 9.27 13.67
C THR A 173 -12.78 8.83 12.22
N LEU A 174 -13.25 7.60 11.93
CA LEU A 174 -13.43 7.08 10.58
C LEU A 174 -14.92 7.09 10.15
N ALA A 175 -15.81 7.66 10.96
CA ALA A 175 -17.22 7.81 10.62
C ALA A 175 -17.43 8.72 9.41
N LEU A 176 -18.63 8.64 8.83
CA LEU A 176 -19.09 9.64 7.86
C LEU A 176 -19.37 10.99 8.56
N GLY A 177 -19.71 12.00 7.76
CA GLY A 177 -20.12 13.31 8.28
C GLY A 177 -21.25 13.18 9.33
N PRO A 178 -21.31 14.07 10.33
CA PRO A 178 -22.25 13.96 11.44
C PRO A 178 -23.70 13.69 10.98
N GLY A 179 -24.31 12.63 11.52
CA GLY A 179 -25.69 12.23 11.22
C GLY A 179 -25.88 11.36 9.97
N GLN A 180 -24.89 11.27 9.07
CA GLN A 180 -25.06 10.53 7.80
C GLN A 180 -25.17 9.02 8.02
N ASP A 181 -24.44 8.44 8.98
CA ASP A 181 -24.61 7.02 9.35
C ASP A 181 -26.02 6.71 9.85
N ALA A 182 -26.61 7.61 10.65
CA ALA A 182 -27.96 7.47 11.16
C ALA A 182 -29.02 7.64 10.06
N MET A 183 -28.79 8.56 9.13
CA MET A 183 -29.62 8.76 7.94
C MET A 183 -29.67 7.48 7.08
N ILE A 184 -28.52 6.87 6.79
CA ILE A 184 -28.46 5.62 6.02
C ILE A 184 -29.20 4.50 6.76
N ALA A 185 -28.97 4.34 8.07
CA ALA A 185 -29.66 3.34 8.87
C ALA A 185 -31.18 3.52 8.85
N ALA A 186 -31.68 4.76 8.95
CA ALA A 186 -33.11 5.07 8.87
C ALA A 186 -33.71 4.73 7.50
N LEU A 187 -33.04 5.08 6.41
CA LEU A 187 -33.47 4.76 5.05
C LEU A 187 -33.46 3.24 4.79
N ALA A 188 -32.46 2.52 5.31
CA ALA A 188 -32.37 1.07 5.20
C ALA A 188 -33.46 0.33 6.00
N MET A 189 -33.98 0.92 7.07
CA MET A 189 -35.18 0.41 7.75
C MET A 189 -36.45 0.63 6.92
N ALA A 190 -36.51 1.70 6.13
CA ALA A 190 -37.68 2.02 5.30
C ALA A 190 -37.69 1.28 3.95
N SER A 191 -36.52 0.90 3.43
CA SER A 191 -36.38 0.29 2.10
C SER A 191 -35.21 -0.70 2.05
N GLU A 192 -35.40 -1.84 1.40
CA GLU A 192 -34.31 -2.79 1.12
C GLU A 192 -33.49 -2.40 -0.13
N LYS A 193 -33.90 -1.36 -0.87
CA LYS A 193 -33.31 -0.98 -2.17
C LYS A 193 -32.39 0.23 -2.04
N VAL A 194 -31.57 0.25 -1.00
CA VAL A 194 -30.65 1.36 -0.70
C VAL A 194 -29.29 1.11 -1.33
N ALA A 195 -28.78 2.10 -2.06
CA ALA A 195 -27.40 2.19 -2.51
C ALA A 195 -26.77 3.49 -2.02
N VAL A 196 -25.53 3.43 -1.57
CA VAL A 196 -24.81 4.56 -0.97
C VAL A 196 -23.62 4.96 -1.84
N VAL A 197 -23.46 6.26 -2.08
CA VAL A 197 -22.29 6.88 -2.73
C VAL A 197 -21.50 7.65 -1.67
N ILE A 198 -20.20 7.37 -1.54
CA ILE A 198 -19.35 7.95 -0.50
C ILE A 198 -18.18 8.70 -1.13
N ALA A 199 -18.09 10.00 -0.88
CA ALA A 199 -16.91 10.82 -1.15
C ALA A 199 -16.05 10.96 0.11
N CYS A 200 -14.83 10.42 0.10
CA CYS A 200 -13.96 10.38 1.29
C CYS A 200 -12.47 10.50 0.91
N PRO A 201 -11.59 10.91 1.84
CA PRO A 201 -10.15 11.01 1.57
C PRO A 201 -9.46 9.63 1.62
N ASP A 202 -9.98 8.72 2.44
CA ASP A 202 -9.40 7.43 2.80
C ASP A 202 -10.52 6.53 3.38
N ALA A 203 -10.18 5.42 4.01
CA ALA A 203 -11.08 4.48 4.65
C ALA A 203 -12.07 5.15 5.59
N VAL A 204 -13.29 4.63 5.59
CA VAL A 204 -14.37 4.98 6.53
C VAL A 204 -14.96 3.72 7.13
N GLU A 205 -15.49 3.84 8.35
CA GLU A 205 -16.33 2.81 8.96
C GLU A 205 -17.72 2.84 8.32
N MET A 206 -18.36 1.66 8.20
CA MET A 206 -19.71 1.54 7.64
C MET A 206 -20.55 0.61 8.51
N PRO A 207 -21.01 1.05 9.70
CA PRO A 207 -21.77 0.20 10.62
C PRO A 207 -23.11 -0.30 10.03
N TRP A 208 -23.61 0.36 8.99
CA TRP A 208 -24.85 0.06 8.27
C TRP A 208 -24.64 -0.78 7.00
N VAL A 209 -23.41 -1.19 6.67
CA VAL A 209 -23.06 -1.82 5.37
C VAL A 209 -23.90 -3.05 5.00
N ASP A 210 -24.28 -3.85 5.99
CA ASP A 210 -25.07 -5.08 5.78
C ASP A 210 -26.56 -4.79 5.55
N ALA A 211 -27.02 -3.57 5.87
CA ALA A 211 -28.40 -3.14 5.68
C ALA A 211 -28.66 -2.55 4.28
N VAL A 212 -27.61 -2.30 3.48
CA VAL A 212 -27.73 -1.72 2.13
C VAL A 212 -27.29 -2.73 1.06
N LYS A 213 -27.75 -2.54 -0.18
CA LYS A 213 -27.47 -3.48 -1.27
C LYS A 213 -26.30 -3.07 -2.14
N ALA A 214 -25.92 -1.80 -2.16
CA ALA A 214 -24.74 -1.37 -2.90
C ALA A 214 -24.02 -0.19 -2.23
N VAL A 215 -22.70 -0.14 -2.41
CA VAL A 215 -21.86 0.97 -1.93
C VAL A 215 -20.81 1.28 -2.99
N LEU A 216 -20.80 2.53 -3.44
CA LEU A 216 -19.82 3.10 -4.37
C LEU A 216 -18.95 4.11 -3.65
N VAL A 217 -17.65 3.84 -3.59
CA VAL A 217 -16.66 4.77 -3.02
C VAL A 217 -16.04 5.57 -4.16
N THR A 218 -16.17 6.89 -4.11
CA THR A 218 -15.64 7.79 -5.14
C THR A 218 -14.28 8.37 -4.78
N PHE A 219 -13.86 8.22 -3.53
CA PHE A 219 -12.85 9.08 -2.93
C PHE A 219 -13.14 10.56 -3.26
N TYR A 220 -12.10 11.39 -3.34
CA TYR A 220 -12.17 12.72 -3.93
C TYR A 220 -11.80 12.68 -5.41
N SER A 221 -12.82 12.49 -6.25
CA SER A 221 -12.69 12.31 -7.71
C SER A 221 -12.64 13.61 -8.53
N GLY A 222 -12.52 14.76 -7.87
CA GLY A 222 -12.30 16.04 -8.53
C GLY A 222 -13.52 16.58 -9.28
N GLN A 223 -13.25 17.55 -10.15
CA GLN A 223 -14.24 18.48 -10.67
C GLN A 223 -15.38 17.83 -11.48
N ALA A 224 -15.15 16.64 -12.05
CA ALA A 224 -16.12 15.91 -12.87
C ALA A 224 -16.80 14.74 -12.13
N MET A 225 -16.69 14.71 -10.79
CA MET A 225 -17.16 13.60 -9.96
C MET A 225 -18.65 13.28 -10.19
N GLY A 226 -19.55 14.28 -10.20
CA GLY A 226 -20.98 14.03 -10.36
C GLY A 226 -21.33 13.32 -11.67
N GLY A 227 -20.69 13.72 -12.77
CA GLY A 227 -20.86 13.09 -14.07
C GLY A 227 -20.33 11.67 -14.13
N ALA A 228 -19.15 11.44 -13.54
CA ALA A 228 -18.56 10.13 -13.43
C ALA A 228 -19.41 9.17 -12.58
N VAL A 229 -20.00 9.65 -11.47
CA VAL A 229 -20.93 8.88 -10.65
C VAL A 229 -22.15 8.49 -11.48
N ALA A 230 -22.75 9.44 -12.22
CA ALA A 230 -23.88 9.16 -13.08
C ALA A 230 -23.56 8.09 -14.15
N ASP A 231 -22.37 8.16 -14.76
CA ASP A 231 -21.93 7.16 -15.75
C ASP A 231 -21.80 5.75 -15.15
N VAL A 232 -21.28 5.64 -13.92
CA VAL A 232 -21.16 4.36 -13.20
C VAL A 232 -22.52 3.85 -12.74
N LEU A 233 -23.36 4.70 -12.13
CA LEU A 233 -24.67 4.30 -11.62
C LEU A 233 -25.59 3.82 -12.75
N THR A 234 -25.53 4.46 -13.92
CA THR A 234 -26.33 4.05 -15.10
C THR A 234 -25.73 2.86 -15.86
N GLY A 235 -24.52 2.42 -15.49
CA GLY A 235 -23.82 1.33 -16.19
C GLY A 235 -23.31 1.71 -17.58
N ARG A 236 -23.26 3.02 -17.91
CA ARG A 236 -22.55 3.54 -19.09
C ARG A 236 -21.06 3.26 -18.97
N VAL A 237 -20.52 3.36 -17.75
CA VAL A 237 -19.18 2.91 -17.38
C VAL A 237 -19.31 1.73 -16.40
N ASN A 238 -18.54 0.68 -16.66
CA ASN A 238 -18.40 -0.44 -15.74
C ASN A 238 -17.31 -0.09 -14.69
N PRO A 239 -17.62 -0.09 -13.37
CA PRO A 239 -16.66 0.24 -12.35
C PRO A 239 -15.49 -0.75 -12.38
N SER A 240 -14.29 -0.21 -12.22
CA SER A 240 -13.04 -0.98 -12.33
C SER A 240 -11.93 -0.49 -11.39
N GLY A 241 -12.24 0.44 -10.49
CA GLY A 241 -11.33 0.82 -9.41
C GLY A 241 -11.19 -0.34 -8.42
N LYS A 242 -10.03 -0.41 -7.77
CA LYS A 242 -9.77 -1.30 -6.64
C LYS A 242 -9.24 -0.47 -5.48
N LEU A 243 -9.57 -0.84 -4.24
CA LEU A 243 -9.12 -0.11 -3.05
C LEU A 243 -7.58 -0.10 -2.94
N SER A 244 -7.00 1.09 -2.81
CA SER A 244 -5.58 1.28 -2.51
C SER A 244 -5.26 1.19 -1.01
N VAL A 245 -6.29 1.15 -0.17
CA VAL A 245 -6.23 1.15 1.29
C VAL A 245 -7.15 0.06 1.85
N THR A 246 -6.85 -0.47 3.04
CA THR A 246 -7.72 -1.45 3.70
C THR A 246 -8.79 -0.71 4.50
N PHE A 247 -10.06 -1.03 4.30
CA PHE A 247 -11.13 -0.45 5.09
C PHE A 247 -11.31 -1.28 6.37
N PRO A 248 -11.12 -0.69 7.56
CA PRO A 248 -11.25 -1.41 8.82
C PRO A 248 -12.73 -1.63 9.18
N LYS A 249 -13.02 -2.70 9.93
CA LYS A 249 -14.30 -2.82 10.64
C LYS A 249 -14.35 -1.89 11.87
N ARG A 250 -13.19 -1.62 12.45
CA ARG A 250 -13.01 -0.79 13.66
C ARG A 250 -11.67 -0.05 13.58
N LEU A 251 -11.64 1.20 14.00
CA LEU A 251 -10.40 1.99 14.10
C LEU A 251 -9.29 1.29 14.91
N ALA A 252 -9.65 0.55 15.96
CA ALA A 252 -8.70 -0.21 16.78
C ALA A 252 -7.97 -1.35 16.04
N ASP A 253 -8.46 -1.75 14.86
CA ASP A 253 -7.78 -2.76 14.03
C ASP A 253 -6.67 -2.16 13.16
N VAL A 254 -6.62 -0.82 13.00
CA VAL A 254 -5.59 -0.12 12.24
C VAL A 254 -4.22 -0.31 12.89
N PRO A 255 -3.14 -0.68 12.16
CA PRO A 255 -1.88 -1.12 12.77
C PRO A 255 -1.18 -0.07 13.64
N GLY A 256 -1.32 1.21 13.30
CA GLY A 256 -0.76 2.33 14.06
C GLY A 256 -1.60 2.77 15.28
N PHE A 257 -2.74 2.13 15.56
CA PHE A 257 -3.72 2.59 16.56
C PHE A 257 -3.11 2.84 17.96
N LEU A 258 -2.17 2.00 18.40
CA LEU A 258 -1.55 2.14 19.72
C LEU A 258 -0.43 3.19 19.79
N HIS A 259 0.12 3.60 18.64
CA HIS A 259 1.31 4.45 18.58
C HIS A 259 1.04 5.83 18.00
N TYR A 260 -0.05 5.98 17.26
CA TYR A 260 -0.51 7.24 16.70
C TYR A 260 -1.34 8.02 17.75
N PRO A 261 -1.19 9.35 17.90
CA PRO A 261 -0.33 10.27 17.14
C PRO A 261 1.12 10.36 17.68
N GLY A 262 1.46 9.54 18.66
CA GLY A 262 2.73 9.60 19.38
C GLY A 262 2.61 10.33 20.71
N GLU A 263 3.73 10.42 21.43
CA GLU A 263 3.81 11.05 22.75
C GLU A 263 5.11 11.86 22.87
N ASN A 264 5.06 12.98 23.60
CA ASN A 264 6.23 13.85 23.86
C ASN A 264 7.02 14.26 22.60
N GLY A 265 6.31 14.55 21.50
CA GLY A 265 6.94 14.96 20.23
C GLY A 265 7.63 13.83 19.46
N ARG A 266 7.36 12.57 19.81
CA ARG A 266 7.91 11.39 19.15
C ARG A 266 6.80 10.40 18.78
N HIS A 267 6.81 9.98 17.52
CA HIS A 267 5.96 8.91 17.02
C HIS A 267 6.85 7.70 16.66
N ILE A 268 6.53 6.53 17.21
CA ILE A 268 7.24 5.27 16.94
C ILE A 268 6.37 4.43 16.01
N TYR A 269 6.87 4.06 14.84
CA TYR A 269 6.16 3.20 13.89
C TYR A 269 6.30 1.74 14.34
N GLY A 270 5.59 1.37 15.40
CA GLY A 270 5.74 0.09 16.10
C GLY A 270 5.26 -1.12 15.29
N GLU A 271 4.37 -0.90 14.33
CA GLU A 271 3.92 -1.89 13.36
C GLU A 271 5.01 -2.31 12.35
N GLY A 272 6.06 -1.49 12.20
CA GLY A 272 7.17 -1.73 11.30
C GLY A 272 6.72 -1.87 9.84
N ILE A 273 7.11 -2.96 9.18
CA ILE A 273 6.73 -3.21 7.77
C ILE A 273 5.27 -3.67 7.60
N HIS A 274 4.58 -3.99 8.70
CA HIS A 274 3.21 -4.50 8.67
C HIS A 274 2.23 -3.33 8.69
N VAL A 275 2.21 -2.55 7.62
CA VAL A 275 1.27 -1.44 7.41
C VAL A 275 0.17 -1.86 6.45
N GLY A 276 -1.07 -1.39 6.69
CA GLY A 276 -2.24 -1.73 5.87
C GLY A 276 -2.52 -3.23 5.87
N TYR A 277 -2.87 -3.79 4.70
CA TYR A 277 -3.25 -5.20 4.56
C TYR A 277 -2.25 -6.19 5.14
N ARG A 278 -0.95 -5.85 5.13
CA ARG A 278 0.12 -6.70 5.70
C ARG A 278 -0.11 -7.03 7.17
N ALA A 279 -0.63 -6.08 7.95
CA ALA A 279 -0.97 -6.31 9.36
C ALA A 279 -2.24 -7.14 9.52
N TYR A 280 -3.26 -6.89 8.68
CA TYR A 280 -4.50 -7.67 8.70
C TYR A 280 -4.22 -9.12 8.35
N ASP A 281 -3.32 -9.37 7.41
CA ASP A 281 -2.87 -10.72 7.06
C ASP A 281 -2.06 -11.34 8.21
N LEU A 282 -1.12 -10.59 8.80
CA LEU A 282 -0.29 -11.11 9.90
C LEU A 282 -1.11 -11.42 11.16
N ARG A 283 -2.12 -10.61 11.47
CA ARG A 283 -2.98 -10.74 12.64
C ARG A 283 -4.21 -11.60 12.39
N GLU A 284 -4.39 -12.08 11.15
CA GLU A 284 -5.56 -12.85 10.72
C GLU A 284 -6.90 -12.13 11.00
N ILE A 285 -6.93 -10.80 10.78
CA ILE A 285 -8.12 -9.97 10.96
C ILE A 285 -8.81 -9.81 9.61
N GLU A 286 -10.13 -10.07 9.60
CA GLU A 286 -10.97 -9.81 8.44
C GLU A 286 -11.32 -8.31 8.34
N PRO A 287 -10.85 -7.59 7.30
CA PRO A 287 -11.19 -6.20 7.10
C PRO A 287 -12.67 -6.04 6.71
N LEU A 288 -13.17 -4.79 6.72
CA LEU A 288 -14.48 -4.48 6.15
C LEU A 288 -14.43 -4.65 4.63
N PHE A 289 -13.41 -4.05 4.00
CA PHE A 289 -13.04 -4.34 2.61
C PHE A 289 -11.53 -4.42 2.49
N ALA A 290 -11.06 -5.48 1.83
CA ALA A 290 -9.64 -5.76 1.69
C ALA A 290 -8.93 -4.80 0.71
N PHE A 291 -7.60 -4.68 0.87
CA PHE A 291 -6.77 -4.05 -0.15
C PHE A 291 -6.95 -4.73 -1.52
N GLY A 292 -7.02 -3.92 -2.57
CA GLY A 292 -7.24 -4.41 -3.92
C GLY A 292 -8.67 -4.91 -4.18
N HIS A 293 -9.62 -4.77 -3.24
CA HIS A 293 -11.02 -5.12 -3.47
C HIS A 293 -11.74 -4.12 -4.36
N GLY A 294 -12.66 -4.59 -5.18
CA GLY A 294 -13.49 -3.76 -6.05
C GLY A 294 -14.26 -4.63 -7.04
N LEU A 295 -15.58 -4.47 -7.04
CA LEU A 295 -16.52 -5.21 -7.87
C LEU A 295 -16.66 -4.57 -9.26
N SER A 296 -17.25 -5.33 -10.17
CA SER A 296 -17.55 -4.94 -11.54
C SER A 296 -18.99 -5.33 -11.88
N TYR A 297 -19.57 -4.72 -12.91
CA TYR A 297 -20.83 -5.18 -13.51
C TYR A 297 -20.65 -6.37 -14.46
N THR A 298 -19.42 -6.84 -14.65
CA THR A 298 -19.12 -8.09 -15.36
C THR A 298 -18.35 -9.05 -14.45
N SER A 299 -18.05 -10.25 -14.94
CA SER A 299 -17.26 -11.26 -14.23
C SER A 299 -16.00 -11.60 -15.00
N PHE A 300 -14.96 -12.04 -14.28
CA PHE A 300 -13.68 -12.43 -14.87
C PHE A 300 -13.22 -13.79 -14.36
N ALA A 301 -12.66 -14.59 -15.25
CA ALA A 301 -11.98 -15.85 -14.95
C ALA A 301 -10.48 -15.75 -15.22
N TYR A 302 -9.71 -16.51 -14.46
CA TYR A 302 -8.25 -16.54 -14.51
C TYR A 302 -7.79 -17.96 -14.80
N SER A 303 -6.87 -18.14 -15.75
CA SER A 303 -6.37 -19.47 -16.13
C SER A 303 -4.90 -19.45 -16.56
N ASP A 304 -4.36 -20.64 -16.81
CA ASP A 304 -3.10 -20.87 -17.54
C ASP A 304 -1.87 -20.18 -16.93
N LEU A 305 -1.76 -20.15 -15.60
CA LEU A 305 -0.60 -19.56 -14.92
C LEU A 305 0.69 -20.30 -15.30
N THR A 306 1.69 -19.54 -15.73
CA THR A 306 3.05 -20.02 -15.99
C THR A 306 4.07 -19.06 -15.39
N VAL A 307 5.16 -19.61 -14.86
CA VAL A 307 6.32 -18.83 -14.41
C VAL A 307 7.51 -19.27 -15.26
N SER A 308 8.27 -18.31 -15.80
CA SER A 308 9.37 -18.61 -16.73
C SER A 308 10.54 -19.38 -16.09
N SER A 309 10.64 -19.38 -14.76
CA SER A 309 11.59 -20.16 -13.98
C SER A 309 10.98 -20.48 -12.61
N ALA A 310 11.22 -21.69 -12.11
CA ALA A 310 10.83 -22.08 -10.75
C ALA A 310 11.76 -21.51 -9.66
N GLN A 311 12.83 -20.82 -10.05
CA GLN A 311 13.80 -20.23 -9.12
C GLN A 311 14.19 -18.81 -9.53
N ILE A 312 14.50 -17.96 -8.54
CA ILE A 312 14.96 -16.57 -8.77
C ILE A 312 16.01 -16.15 -7.73
N GLY A 313 17.16 -15.66 -8.18
CA GLY A 313 18.18 -14.99 -7.38
C GLY A 313 18.13 -13.46 -7.50
N LEU A 314 19.01 -12.77 -6.78
CA LEU A 314 18.96 -11.30 -6.61
C LEU A 314 19.05 -10.51 -7.93
N HIS A 315 19.83 -11.02 -8.87
CA HIS A 315 20.10 -10.39 -10.16
C HIS A 315 19.28 -10.96 -11.33
N ASP A 316 18.39 -11.91 -11.02
CA ASP A 316 17.54 -12.56 -12.02
C ASP A 316 16.26 -11.75 -12.25
N ALA A 317 15.55 -12.11 -13.33
CA ALA A 317 14.17 -11.70 -13.55
C ALA A 317 13.35 -12.89 -14.05
N ILE A 318 12.09 -12.98 -13.63
CA ILE A 318 11.14 -13.99 -14.10
C ILE A 318 9.90 -13.30 -14.66
N THR A 319 9.28 -13.93 -15.65
CA THR A 319 7.97 -13.51 -16.16
C THR A 319 6.90 -14.42 -15.57
N VAL A 320 5.93 -13.83 -14.90
CA VAL A 320 4.69 -14.49 -14.49
C VAL A 320 3.62 -14.15 -15.52
N ALA A 321 3.12 -15.17 -16.20
CA ALA A 321 2.13 -15.01 -17.26
C ALA A 321 0.86 -15.81 -16.96
N PHE A 322 -0.30 -15.25 -17.24
CA PHE A 322 -1.60 -15.89 -17.01
C PHE A 322 -2.65 -15.28 -17.95
N THR A 323 -3.78 -15.95 -18.11
CA THR A 323 -4.89 -15.49 -18.96
C THR A 323 -6.00 -14.91 -18.10
N VAL A 324 -6.52 -13.74 -18.47
CA VAL A 324 -7.74 -13.16 -17.90
C VAL A 324 -8.81 -13.16 -18.98
N THR A 325 -9.99 -13.69 -18.65
CA THR A 325 -11.14 -13.76 -19.56
C THR A 325 -12.32 -13.03 -18.96
N ASN A 326 -12.96 -12.16 -19.74
CA ASN A 326 -14.25 -11.58 -19.35
C ASN A 326 -15.36 -12.59 -19.63
N THR A 327 -15.97 -13.11 -18.58
CA THR A 327 -17.00 -14.17 -18.64
C THR A 327 -18.43 -13.63 -18.53
N GLY A 328 -18.61 -12.33 -18.36
CA GLY A 328 -19.93 -11.71 -18.35
C GLY A 328 -20.34 -11.13 -19.71
N ASP A 329 -21.38 -10.30 -19.67
CA ASP A 329 -22.07 -9.74 -20.84
C ASP A 329 -21.73 -8.27 -21.11
N ARG A 330 -20.84 -7.68 -20.30
CA ARG A 330 -20.42 -6.26 -20.42
C ARG A 330 -18.93 -6.15 -20.58
N THR A 331 -18.49 -5.21 -21.42
CA THR A 331 -17.10 -4.77 -21.42
C THR A 331 -16.70 -4.29 -20.04
N GLY A 332 -15.52 -4.66 -19.58
CA GLY A 332 -15.01 -4.28 -18.28
C GLY A 332 -13.50 -4.32 -18.23
N ALA A 333 -12.93 -3.62 -17.25
CA ALA A 333 -11.51 -3.70 -16.94
C ALA A 333 -11.33 -4.44 -15.62
N GLU A 334 -10.40 -5.39 -15.59
CA GLU A 334 -10.04 -6.14 -14.38
C GLU A 334 -8.63 -5.75 -13.95
N VAL A 335 -8.39 -5.59 -12.66
CA VAL A 335 -7.04 -5.40 -12.12
C VAL A 335 -6.56 -6.73 -11.54
N ALA A 336 -5.82 -7.47 -12.36
CA ALA A 336 -5.17 -8.71 -11.94
C ALA A 336 -3.93 -8.38 -11.10
N GLN A 337 -3.91 -8.84 -9.86
CA GLN A 337 -2.88 -8.49 -8.87
C GLN A 337 -1.97 -9.68 -8.61
N LEU A 338 -0.66 -9.44 -8.60
CA LEU A 338 0.38 -10.44 -8.37
C LEU A 338 1.02 -10.20 -7.00
N TYR A 339 0.87 -11.17 -6.11
CA TYR A 339 1.42 -11.18 -4.77
C TYR A 339 2.53 -12.22 -4.63
N LEU A 340 3.54 -11.90 -3.82
CA LEU A 340 4.48 -12.87 -3.30
C LEU A 340 4.05 -13.29 -1.90
N GLN A 341 3.96 -14.59 -1.65
CA GLN A 341 3.86 -15.18 -0.32
C GLN A 341 5.17 -15.89 -0.01
N ALA A 342 5.92 -15.38 0.97
CA ALA A 342 7.21 -15.94 1.36
C ALA A 342 7.38 -15.83 2.89
N PRO A 343 7.85 -16.88 3.57
CA PRO A 343 8.14 -16.79 4.99
C PRO A 343 9.35 -15.89 5.23
N GLY A 344 9.35 -15.17 6.36
CA GLY A 344 10.58 -14.59 6.90
C GLY A 344 11.44 -15.67 7.56
N LYS A 345 12.76 -15.51 7.56
CA LYS A 345 13.68 -16.35 8.33
C LYS A 345 14.27 -15.56 9.50
N ARG A 346 15.46 -14.98 9.32
CA ARG A 346 16.12 -14.16 10.33
C ARG A 346 15.50 -12.76 10.34
N LEU A 347 15.10 -12.27 9.18
CA LEU A 347 14.41 -10.99 9.02
C LEU A 347 12.89 -11.21 8.95
N LYS A 348 12.14 -10.24 9.47
CA LYS A 348 10.67 -10.25 9.40
C LYS A 348 10.23 -10.01 7.95
N ARG A 349 9.18 -10.71 7.54
CA ARG A 349 8.53 -10.54 6.25
C ARG A 349 7.02 -10.53 6.43
N SER A 350 6.31 -9.78 5.59
CA SER A 350 4.85 -9.80 5.60
C SER A 350 4.33 -11.11 5.00
N PRO A 351 3.19 -11.65 5.44
CA PRO A 351 2.65 -12.90 4.91
C PRO A 351 2.44 -12.88 3.39
N GLN A 352 2.08 -11.72 2.85
CA GLN A 352 2.06 -11.45 1.42
C GLN A 352 2.45 -10.01 1.09
N GLU A 353 2.96 -9.80 -0.12
CA GLU A 353 3.39 -8.51 -0.65
C GLU A 353 2.98 -8.37 -2.12
N LEU A 354 2.27 -7.31 -2.50
CA LEU A 354 2.01 -6.97 -3.90
C LEU A 354 3.34 -6.71 -4.64
N LYS A 355 3.55 -7.38 -5.77
CA LYS A 355 4.75 -7.25 -6.63
C LYS A 355 4.45 -6.73 -8.03
N GLY A 356 3.19 -6.72 -8.45
CA GLY A 356 2.78 -6.12 -9.70
C GLY A 356 1.28 -6.26 -9.92
N PHE A 357 0.77 -5.58 -10.93
CA PHE A 357 -0.60 -5.72 -11.38
C PHE A 357 -0.71 -5.33 -12.85
N ALA A 358 -1.78 -5.75 -13.50
CA ALA A 358 -2.14 -5.32 -14.86
C ALA A 358 -3.63 -5.05 -14.93
N LYS A 359 -4.03 -4.09 -15.77
CA LYS A 359 -5.44 -3.69 -15.95
C LYS A 359 -5.92 -3.89 -17.40
N PRO A 360 -6.08 -5.13 -17.89
CA PRO A 360 -6.66 -5.35 -19.22
C PRO A 360 -8.13 -4.88 -19.28
N VAL A 361 -8.48 -4.18 -20.35
CA VAL A 361 -9.88 -3.92 -20.75
C VAL A 361 -10.29 -5.01 -21.72
N LEU A 362 -11.41 -5.69 -21.44
CA LEU A 362 -11.86 -6.87 -22.16
C LEU A 362 -13.34 -6.74 -22.56
N ALA A 363 -13.64 -6.97 -23.82
CA ALA A 363 -15.01 -7.17 -24.30
C ALA A 363 -15.62 -8.47 -23.76
N PRO A 364 -16.95 -8.66 -23.77
CA PRO A 364 -17.59 -9.92 -23.38
C PRO A 364 -16.99 -11.13 -24.13
N GLY A 365 -16.57 -12.15 -23.40
CA GLY A 365 -15.93 -13.35 -23.95
C GLY A 365 -14.47 -13.17 -24.40
N GLU A 366 -13.89 -11.97 -24.35
CA GLU A 366 -12.49 -11.73 -24.70
C GLU A 366 -11.55 -12.29 -23.62
N SER A 367 -10.50 -12.98 -24.07
CA SER A 367 -9.38 -13.42 -23.24
C SER A 367 -8.11 -12.66 -23.60
N ARG A 368 -7.32 -12.27 -22.61
CA ARG A 368 -6.00 -11.67 -22.80
C ARG A 368 -4.95 -12.37 -21.95
N ARG A 369 -3.80 -12.67 -22.58
CA ARG A 369 -2.59 -13.08 -21.88
C ARG A 369 -1.93 -11.85 -21.25
N VAL A 370 -1.76 -11.88 -19.94
CA VAL A 370 -1.08 -10.86 -19.15
C VAL A 370 0.30 -11.38 -18.77
N GLU A 371 1.29 -10.51 -18.81
CA GLU A 371 2.67 -10.80 -18.40
C GLU A 371 3.14 -9.74 -17.41
N ILE A 372 3.66 -10.18 -16.27
CA ILE A 372 4.25 -9.31 -15.24
C ILE A 372 5.66 -9.80 -14.97
N ILE A 373 6.63 -8.89 -15.12
CA ILE A 373 8.04 -9.18 -14.86
C ILE A 373 8.33 -8.88 -13.39
N ILE A 374 8.87 -9.86 -12.67
CA ILE A 374 9.40 -9.71 -11.31
C ILE A 374 10.92 -9.77 -11.38
N LYS A 375 11.61 -8.77 -10.82
CA LYS A 375 13.07 -8.81 -10.62
C LYS A 375 13.39 -9.39 -9.25
N GLY A 376 14.53 -10.07 -9.12
CA GLY A 376 15.03 -10.56 -7.82
C GLY A 376 15.14 -9.45 -6.78
N SER A 377 15.55 -8.24 -7.21
CA SER A 377 15.59 -7.04 -6.39
C SER A 377 14.23 -6.65 -5.80
N ASP A 378 13.12 -6.96 -6.48
CA ASP A 378 11.77 -6.64 -6.01
C ASP A 378 11.35 -7.60 -4.89
N LEU A 379 12.00 -8.75 -4.76
CA LEU A 379 11.75 -9.76 -3.72
C LEU A 379 12.65 -9.59 -2.50
N ALA A 380 13.66 -8.73 -2.60
CA ALA A 380 14.64 -8.48 -1.54
C ALA A 380 14.01 -7.77 -0.34
N ILE A 381 14.61 -8.01 0.82
CA ILE A 381 14.26 -7.37 2.09
C ILE A 381 15.47 -6.60 2.62
N TRP A 382 15.22 -5.49 3.30
CA TRP A 382 16.28 -4.67 3.87
C TRP A 382 16.84 -5.30 5.14
N ASP A 383 18.15 -5.55 5.18
CA ASP A 383 18.84 -5.96 6.39
C ASP A 383 19.45 -4.75 7.10
N PRO A 384 18.90 -4.29 8.24
CA PRO A 384 19.44 -3.14 8.94
C PRO A 384 20.83 -3.38 9.54
N ALA A 385 21.21 -4.64 9.80
CA ALA A 385 22.53 -4.95 10.32
C ALA A 385 23.60 -4.90 9.23
N LEU A 386 23.25 -5.24 7.99
CA LEU A 386 24.17 -5.19 6.84
C LEU A 386 24.08 -3.88 6.04
N GLY A 387 23.01 -3.09 6.22
CA GLY A 387 22.78 -1.87 5.47
C GLY A 387 22.57 -2.09 3.97
N ARG A 388 22.00 -3.24 3.58
CA ARG A 388 21.75 -3.61 2.18
C ARG A 388 20.51 -4.48 1.99
N TRP A 389 20.03 -4.55 0.76
CA TRP A 389 18.96 -5.45 0.33
C TRP A 389 19.48 -6.88 0.14
N VAL A 390 18.73 -7.87 0.62
CA VAL A 390 19.15 -9.28 0.64
C VAL A 390 18.00 -10.25 0.35
N LEU A 391 18.33 -11.48 -0.06
CA LEU A 391 17.42 -12.63 -0.15
C LEU A 391 17.87 -13.72 0.85
N GLU A 392 16.99 -14.19 1.74
CA GLU A 392 17.32 -15.19 2.77
C GLU A 392 17.24 -16.65 2.31
N GLY A 393 16.91 -16.87 1.03
CA GLY A 393 16.74 -18.19 0.43
C GLY A 393 15.53 -18.94 0.99
N VAL A 394 14.38 -18.92 0.33
CA VAL A 394 13.12 -19.47 0.88
C VAL A 394 12.27 -20.11 -0.21
N GLU A 395 11.48 -21.11 0.16
CA GLU A 395 10.33 -21.52 -0.65
C GLU A 395 9.23 -20.46 -0.52
N ALA A 396 8.71 -20.04 -1.66
CA ALA A 396 7.71 -19.00 -1.79
C ALA A 396 6.63 -19.43 -2.79
N ARG A 397 5.59 -18.61 -2.89
CA ARG A 397 4.53 -18.75 -3.88
C ARG A 397 4.27 -17.41 -4.55
N VAL A 398 4.05 -17.43 -5.85
CA VAL A 398 3.42 -16.33 -6.55
C VAL A 398 1.92 -16.59 -6.62
N VAL A 399 1.13 -15.58 -6.24
CA VAL A 399 -0.33 -15.66 -6.17
C VAL A 399 -0.92 -14.57 -7.05
N VAL A 400 -1.71 -14.98 -8.04
CA VAL A 400 -2.51 -14.06 -8.87
C VAL A 400 -3.92 -14.05 -8.31
N GLY A 401 -4.43 -12.85 -8.00
CA GLY A 401 -5.76 -12.66 -7.42
C GLY A 401 -6.49 -11.44 -7.99
N ALA A 402 -7.80 -11.38 -7.73
CA ALA A 402 -8.64 -10.23 -8.07
C ALA A 402 -8.65 -9.16 -6.95
N SER A 403 -8.17 -9.53 -5.76
CA SER A 403 -7.88 -8.69 -4.59
C SER A 403 -6.87 -9.40 -3.67
N SER A 404 -6.42 -8.76 -2.59
CA SER A 404 -5.52 -9.42 -1.61
C SER A 404 -6.18 -10.58 -0.84
N ARG A 405 -7.51 -10.70 -0.91
CA ARG A 405 -8.31 -11.74 -0.25
C ARG A 405 -9.11 -12.61 -1.24
N ASP A 406 -8.85 -12.48 -2.54
CA ASP A 406 -9.46 -13.29 -3.59
C ASP A 406 -8.40 -13.92 -4.52
N PRO A 407 -7.60 -14.88 -3.99
CA PRO A 407 -6.59 -15.58 -4.78
C PRO A 407 -7.25 -16.49 -5.82
N LYS A 408 -6.74 -16.45 -7.05
CA LYS A 408 -7.28 -17.22 -8.18
C LYS A 408 -6.32 -18.30 -8.66
N LEU A 409 -5.05 -17.96 -8.82
CA LEU A 409 -4.02 -18.86 -9.32
C LEU A 409 -2.78 -18.79 -8.42
N VAL A 410 -2.10 -19.92 -8.25
CA VAL A 410 -0.92 -20.04 -7.39
C VAL A 410 0.13 -20.87 -8.11
N ALA A 411 1.39 -20.46 -8.04
CA ALA A 411 2.53 -21.27 -8.46
C ALA A 411 3.65 -21.18 -7.42
N ASP A 412 4.37 -22.30 -7.24
CA ASP A 412 5.52 -22.36 -6.35
C ASP A 412 6.74 -21.67 -6.97
N LEU A 413 7.59 -21.09 -6.13
CA LEU A 413 8.81 -20.38 -6.52
C LEU A 413 9.86 -20.54 -5.41
N THR A 414 11.08 -20.93 -5.77
CA THR A 414 12.21 -20.92 -4.84
C THR A 414 13.00 -19.63 -5.00
N ILE A 415 13.08 -18.82 -3.95
CA ILE A 415 13.97 -17.66 -3.90
C ILE A 415 15.35 -18.16 -3.48
N LYS A 416 16.39 -17.88 -4.28
CA LYS A 416 17.78 -18.21 -3.96
C LYS A 416 18.34 -17.19 -2.96
N PRO A 417 19.18 -17.63 -2.01
CA PRO A 417 19.80 -16.72 -1.06
C PRO A 417 20.82 -15.81 -1.75
N SER A 418 20.96 -14.60 -1.25
CA SER A 418 22.09 -13.69 -1.53
C SER A 418 22.89 -13.36 -0.26
N VAL A 419 22.55 -14.04 0.84
CA VAL A 419 23.20 -13.96 2.16
C VAL A 419 23.14 -15.30 2.84
N LEU A 420 24.07 -15.52 3.77
CA LEU A 420 24.02 -16.67 4.66
C LEU A 420 22.84 -16.55 5.64
N PRO A 421 22.28 -17.67 6.14
CA PRO A 421 21.14 -17.64 7.07
C PRO A 421 21.54 -17.23 8.50
N PHE A 422 22.71 -16.65 8.69
CA PHE A 422 23.29 -16.33 9.99
C PHE A 422 23.46 -14.82 10.16
N ARG A 423 23.21 -14.32 11.38
CA ARG A 423 23.57 -12.93 11.73
C ARG A 423 25.09 -12.81 11.85
N ARG A 424 25.63 -11.61 11.61
CA ARG A 424 27.02 -11.30 11.94
C ARG A 424 27.27 -11.49 13.44
N LEU A 425 28.43 -12.02 13.78
CA LEU A 425 28.83 -12.22 15.16
C LEU A 425 29.09 -10.86 15.81
N ALA A 426 28.62 -10.75 17.05
CA ALA A 426 28.92 -9.69 17.99
C ALA A 426 29.43 -10.32 19.30
N TYR A 427 30.03 -9.51 20.16
CA TYR A 427 30.64 -9.98 21.42
C TYR A 427 29.68 -10.81 22.28
N ASP A 428 28.41 -10.40 22.33
CA ASP A 428 27.33 -11.03 23.10
C ASP A 428 26.57 -12.12 22.33
N THR A 429 27.07 -12.56 21.17
CA THR A 429 26.38 -13.58 20.37
C THR A 429 26.36 -14.92 21.10
N GLN A 430 25.16 -15.37 21.45
CA GLN A 430 24.95 -16.60 22.19
C GLN A 430 25.30 -17.85 21.35
N PRO A 431 25.74 -18.95 21.99
CA PRO A 431 26.07 -20.21 21.33
C PRO A 431 24.97 -20.74 20.39
N ALA A 432 23.69 -20.52 20.70
CA ALA A 432 22.56 -20.89 19.86
C ALA A 432 22.61 -20.27 18.44
N TYR A 433 23.26 -19.11 18.27
CA TYR A 433 23.46 -18.46 16.97
C TYR A 433 24.83 -18.77 16.34
N VAL A 434 25.77 -19.30 17.11
CA VAL A 434 27.12 -19.65 16.65
C VAL A 434 27.16 -21.08 16.14
N LEU A 435 26.59 -22.03 16.88
CA LEU A 435 26.66 -23.46 16.59
C LEU A 435 26.13 -23.84 15.20
N PRO A 436 25.03 -23.24 14.70
CA PRO A 436 24.56 -23.50 13.33
C PRO A 436 25.49 -22.94 12.24
N ASN A 437 26.36 -21.98 12.57
CA ASN A 437 27.25 -21.32 11.61
C ASN A 437 28.59 -22.08 11.51
N ALA A 438 28.77 -22.85 10.44
CA ALA A 438 29.96 -23.65 10.21
C ALA A 438 31.26 -22.81 10.15
N ILE A 439 31.22 -21.63 9.54
CA ILE A 439 32.36 -20.68 9.48
C ILE A 439 32.74 -20.26 10.90
N ALA A 440 31.76 -19.84 11.70
CA ALA A 440 32.02 -19.45 13.09
C ALA A 440 32.58 -20.61 13.92
N CYS A 441 31.99 -21.81 13.80
CA CYS A 441 32.46 -23.01 14.47
C CYS A 441 33.90 -23.36 14.08
N GLU A 442 34.26 -23.27 12.81
CA GLU A 442 35.61 -23.55 12.32
C GLU A 442 36.65 -22.61 12.91
N HIS A 443 36.44 -21.29 12.83
CA HIS A 443 37.36 -20.30 13.38
C HIS A 443 37.50 -20.41 14.90
N ILE A 444 36.39 -20.63 15.63
CA ILE A 444 36.43 -20.79 17.09
C ILE A 444 37.13 -22.10 17.46
N CYS A 445 36.87 -23.20 16.75
CA CYS A 445 37.56 -24.47 17.00
C CYS A 445 39.06 -24.38 16.68
N ALA A 446 39.45 -23.68 15.62
CA ALA A 446 40.85 -23.43 15.29
C ALA A 446 41.56 -22.65 16.41
N TYR A 447 40.90 -21.62 16.94
CA TYR A 447 41.39 -20.89 18.11
C TYR A 447 41.56 -21.78 19.34
N LEU A 448 40.54 -22.59 19.68
CA LEU A 448 40.59 -23.49 20.85
C LEU A 448 41.67 -24.57 20.70
N THR A 449 41.79 -25.16 19.51
CA THR A 449 42.84 -26.15 19.18
C THR A 449 44.22 -25.56 19.46
N SER A 450 44.50 -24.36 18.93
CA SER A 450 45.77 -23.66 19.13
C SER A 450 45.99 -23.23 20.59
N ARG A 451 44.97 -22.68 21.24
CA ARG A 451 45.08 -22.12 22.60
C ARG A 451 45.20 -23.18 23.70
N CYS A 452 44.50 -24.30 23.53
CA CYS A 452 44.39 -25.37 24.53
C CYS A 452 45.22 -26.61 24.18
N ASN A 453 45.81 -26.68 22.99
CA ASN A 453 46.55 -27.84 22.47
C ASN A 453 45.69 -29.13 22.51
N ILE A 454 44.50 -29.04 21.93
CA ILE A 454 43.50 -30.12 21.87
C ILE A 454 43.16 -30.47 20.42
N SER A 455 42.47 -31.60 20.19
CA SER A 455 42.00 -31.97 18.86
C SER A 455 40.83 -31.09 18.38
N LYS A 456 40.59 -31.02 17.07
CA LYS A 456 39.40 -30.34 16.49
C LYS A 456 38.10 -30.95 17.02
N GLU A 457 38.07 -32.27 17.24
CA GLU A 457 36.90 -32.96 17.79
C GLU A 457 36.63 -32.53 19.24
N ASP A 458 37.68 -32.43 20.07
CA ASP A 458 37.54 -31.94 21.45
C ASP A 458 37.15 -30.46 21.50
N ALA A 459 37.72 -29.64 20.61
CA ALA A 459 37.31 -28.24 20.47
C ALA A 459 35.81 -28.11 20.12
N MET A 460 35.31 -28.95 19.21
CA MET A 460 33.89 -28.98 18.85
C MET A 460 33.02 -29.52 20.00
N ARG A 461 33.47 -30.53 20.75
CA ARG A 461 32.76 -31.01 21.96
C ARG A 461 32.65 -29.90 23.00
N MET A 462 33.72 -29.12 23.21
CA MET A 462 33.71 -27.99 24.12
C MET A 462 32.77 -26.88 23.65
N LEU A 463 32.78 -26.56 22.35
CA LEU A 463 31.86 -25.59 21.76
C LEU A 463 30.40 -26.04 21.91
N ASN A 464 30.11 -27.31 21.65
CA ASN A 464 28.78 -27.92 21.87
C ASN A 464 28.37 -27.90 23.35
N HIS A 465 29.31 -28.05 24.29
CA HIS A 465 29.02 -27.95 25.72
C HIS A 465 28.55 -26.55 26.15
N CYS A 466 28.73 -25.54 25.30
CA CYS A 466 28.19 -24.19 25.49
C CYS A 466 26.74 -24.02 24.97
N SER A 467 26.13 -25.01 24.30
CA SER A 467 24.86 -24.84 23.55
C SER A 467 23.71 -24.20 24.33
N ASN A 468 23.60 -24.53 25.63
CA ASN A 468 22.51 -24.08 26.50
C ASN A 468 22.86 -22.81 27.31
N SER A 469 23.98 -22.16 26.98
CA SER A 469 24.39 -20.92 27.66
C SER A 469 23.58 -19.73 27.15
N PHE A 470 23.14 -18.88 28.07
CA PHE A 470 22.52 -17.59 27.76
C PHE A 470 23.54 -16.43 27.65
N PHE A 471 24.81 -16.68 27.95
CA PHE A 471 25.90 -15.73 27.74
C PHE A 471 26.38 -15.75 26.29
N GLY A 472 27.09 -14.70 25.86
CA GLY A 472 27.84 -14.70 24.61
C GLY A 472 28.82 -15.88 24.54
N ILE A 473 29.18 -16.33 23.33
CA ILE A 473 29.98 -17.53 23.14
C ILE A 473 31.35 -17.44 23.83
N PHE A 474 32.02 -16.29 23.75
CA PHE A 474 33.33 -16.11 24.34
C PHE A 474 33.27 -16.14 25.87
N THR A 475 32.31 -15.43 26.48
CA THR A 475 32.05 -15.53 27.93
C THR A 475 31.68 -16.95 28.36
N SER A 476 30.93 -17.67 27.52
CA SER A 476 30.58 -19.08 27.77
C SER A 476 31.83 -19.96 27.79
N LEU A 477 32.73 -19.77 26.82
CA LEU A 477 34.01 -20.48 26.76
C LEU A 477 34.90 -20.13 27.95
N GLU A 478 35.06 -18.86 28.30
CA GLU A 478 35.85 -18.41 29.46
C GLU A 478 35.39 -19.07 30.76
N ARG A 479 34.08 -19.12 31.00
CA ARG A 479 33.51 -19.75 32.21
C ARG A 479 33.72 -21.25 32.24
N ARG A 480 33.64 -21.93 31.08
CA ARG A 480 33.86 -23.39 30.99
C ARG A 480 35.34 -23.75 31.12
N LEU A 481 36.20 -22.96 30.49
CA LEU A 481 37.65 -23.12 30.52
C LEU A 481 38.27 -22.64 31.84
N ARG A 482 37.57 -21.78 32.57
CA ARG A 482 38.12 -21.03 33.72
C ARG A 482 39.37 -20.22 33.34
N VAL A 483 39.37 -19.66 32.13
CA VAL A 483 40.43 -18.78 31.60
C VAL A 483 39.83 -17.52 31.01
N SER A 484 40.58 -16.42 31.00
CA SER A 484 40.19 -15.21 30.25
C SER A 484 40.70 -15.27 28.82
N ILE A 485 39.85 -14.85 27.87
CA ILE A 485 40.17 -14.60 26.47
C ILE A 485 40.33 -13.08 26.33
N PRO A 486 41.52 -12.57 25.96
CA PRO A 486 41.72 -11.12 25.82
C PRO A 486 40.72 -10.49 24.85
N GLU A 487 40.16 -9.33 25.21
CA GLU A 487 39.14 -8.63 24.42
C GLU A 487 39.58 -8.36 22.98
N ALA A 488 40.83 -7.92 22.78
CA ALA A 488 41.40 -7.74 21.45
C ALA A 488 41.41 -9.04 20.62
N LYS A 489 41.59 -10.20 21.26
CA LYS A 489 41.55 -11.50 20.56
C LYS A 489 40.12 -11.90 20.21
N VAL A 490 39.15 -11.61 21.09
CA VAL A 490 37.73 -11.78 20.79
C VAL A 490 37.31 -10.91 19.60
N ALA A 491 37.65 -9.62 19.63
CA ALA A 491 37.37 -8.69 18.53
C ALA A 491 38.01 -9.15 17.20
N GLY A 492 39.26 -9.62 17.25
CA GLY A 492 39.95 -10.21 16.09
C GLY A 492 39.22 -11.41 15.50
N LEU A 493 38.83 -12.38 16.35
CA LEU A 493 38.07 -13.57 15.90
C LEU A 493 36.72 -13.20 15.31
N ILE A 494 35.99 -12.25 15.91
CA ILE A 494 34.71 -11.77 15.38
C ILE A 494 34.91 -11.13 14.00
N SER A 495 35.94 -10.29 13.85
CA SER A 495 36.30 -9.65 12.58
C SER A 495 36.63 -10.69 11.50
N GLU A 496 37.46 -11.68 11.83
CA GLU A 496 37.85 -12.77 10.92
C GLU A 496 36.63 -13.61 10.48
N ILE A 497 35.76 -13.98 11.43
CA ILE A 497 34.55 -14.76 11.12
C ILE A 497 33.61 -13.96 10.23
N ASN A 498 33.35 -12.70 10.56
CA ASN A 498 32.45 -11.85 9.77
C ASN A 498 33.00 -11.61 8.36
N ALA A 499 34.32 -11.42 8.21
CA ALA A 499 34.95 -11.29 6.89
C ALA A 499 34.85 -12.58 6.07
N ALA A 500 35.07 -13.74 6.69
CA ALA A 500 34.89 -15.03 6.02
C ALA A 500 33.43 -15.29 5.61
N MET A 501 32.47 -14.80 6.41
CA MET A 501 31.06 -14.80 6.04
C MET A 501 30.79 -13.87 4.84
N ASP A 502 31.37 -12.67 4.80
CA ASP A 502 31.24 -11.74 3.67
C ASP A 502 31.81 -12.35 2.37
N GLU A 503 32.96 -13.03 2.45
CA GLU A 503 33.57 -13.73 1.32
C GLU A 503 32.65 -14.85 0.79
N ALA A 504 32.15 -15.72 1.68
CA ALA A 504 31.22 -16.78 1.30
C ALA A 504 29.89 -16.24 0.72
N GLU A 505 29.42 -15.07 1.17
CA GLU A 505 28.24 -14.41 0.61
C GLU A 505 28.48 -13.80 -0.77
N SER A 506 29.73 -13.48 -1.15
CA SER A 506 30.06 -12.94 -2.46
C SER A 506 29.96 -13.98 -3.59
N GLU A 507 29.89 -15.25 -3.23
CA GLU A 507 29.71 -16.39 -4.15
C GLU A 507 28.22 -16.74 -4.38
N LEU A 508 27.29 -16.09 -3.66
CA LEU A 508 25.83 -16.26 -3.77
C LEU A 508 25.23 -15.24 -4.75
#